data_AF-A0A0P9VD89-F1
#
_entry.id   AF-A0A0P9VD89-F1
#
_cell.length_a   1.000
_cell.length_b   1.000
_cell.length_c   1.000
_cell.angle_alpha   90.00
_cell.angle_beta   90.00
_cell.angle_gamma   90.00
#
_symmetry.space_group_name_H-M   'P 1'
#
loop_
_entity.id
_entity.type
_entity.pdbx_description
1 polymer ?
#
loop_
_entity_poly.entity_id
_entity_poly.type
_entity_poly.pdbx_seq_one_letter_code
_entity_poly.pdbx_strand_id
1 'polypeptide(L)'
;MIKLKQLIVATLLLSTAFGVHAERLKDIASISGVRANQLIGYGLVVGLNGTGDQTTQTPFTLQTFNNMLSQFGIKVPSGSGTVQLKNVAAVAVYADLPAFAKPGQTVDITVSSIGNSKSLRGGALLMTPMKGVDGNVYAIAQGNLVVGGFDAEGRDGSKITVNVPSSGRIPGGASVERSVPSGFNQGNTLTLNLNRSDFTTAKRIVDKINELLGPGVAQALDGGSVRVTAPLDPGQRVDYLSILENLEVDPGQTAAKVIINSRTGTIVIGQNVKVSPAAVTHGSLTVTITEDPIVSQPGALSGGQTAVVPRSRVNAQQELHPMFKFGPGTTLDEIVRAVNQVGAAPGDLMAILEALKQAGALQADLIVI
;
A
#
# COMPACT_ATOMS: atom_id res chain seq x y z
N MET A 1 -4.68 41.75 -38.58
CA MET A 1 -5.58 40.67 -38.08
C MET A 1 -4.99 39.26 -38.20
N ILE A 2 -4.20 38.94 -39.24
CA ILE A 2 -3.61 37.58 -39.43
C ILE A 2 -2.63 37.20 -38.32
N LYS A 3 -1.78 38.12 -37.86
CA LYS A 3 -0.81 37.87 -36.77
C LYS A 3 -1.47 37.55 -35.41
N LEU A 4 -2.65 38.12 -35.12
CA LEU A 4 -3.36 37.85 -33.87
C LEU A 4 -4.04 36.47 -33.88
N LYS A 5 -4.58 36.04 -35.03
CA LYS A 5 -5.11 34.68 -35.20
C LYS A 5 -3.99 33.63 -35.09
N GLN A 6 -2.82 33.90 -35.66
CA GLN A 6 -1.66 33.00 -35.54
C GLN A 6 -1.16 32.90 -34.10
N LEU A 7 -1.15 34.01 -33.36
CA LEU A 7 -0.79 34.01 -31.93
C LEU A 7 -1.79 33.20 -31.09
N ILE A 8 -3.10 33.37 -31.33
CA ILE A 8 -4.15 32.63 -30.61
C ILE A 8 -4.08 31.13 -30.92
N VAL A 9 -3.81 30.74 -32.18
CA VAL A 9 -3.64 29.33 -32.57
C VAL A 9 -2.39 28.73 -31.93
N ALA A 10 -1.27 29.47 -31.88
CA ALA A 10 -0.05 29.02 -31.23
C ALA A 10 -0.23 28.85 -29.70
N THR A 11 -0.94 29.77 -29.05
CA THR A 11 -1.25 29.66 -27.61
C THR A 11 -2.21 28.50 -27.33
N LEU A 12 -3.17 28.24 -28.22
CA LEU A 12 -4.11 27.12 -28.08
C LEU A 12 -3.42 25.76 -28.27
N LEU A 13 -2.44 25.67 -29.17
CA LEU A 13 -1.59 24.48 -29.38
C LEU A 13 -0.65 24.20 -28.19
N LEU A 14 -0.20 25.23 -27.47
CA LEU A 14 0.64 25.07 -26.29
C LEU A 14 -0.16 24.62 -25.06
N SER A 15 -1.45 24.95 -24.98
CA SER A 15 -2.33 24.54 -23.87
C SER A 15 -2.83 23.09 -23.94
N THR A 16 -2.56 22.36 -25.02
CA THR A 16 -2.96 20.94 -25.17
C THR A 16 -1.87 19.94 -24.81
N ALA A 17 -0.73 20.39 -24.27
CA ALA A 17 0.28 19.51 -23.69
C ALA A 17 -0.19 19.02 -22.30
N PHE A 18 -1.27 18.24 -22.26
CA PHE A 18 -1.56 17.42 -21.09
C PHE A 18 -0.44 16.40 -20.99
N GLY A 19 0.38 16.51 -19.94
CA GLY A 19 1.49 15.61 -19.71
C GLY A 19 1.00 14.16 -19.62
N VAL A 20 1.37 13.36 -20.62
CA VAL A 20 1.36 11.91 -20.50
C VAL A 20 2.48 11.58 -19.54
N HIS A 21 2.13 11.32 -18.28
CA HIS A 21 3.09 10.91 -17.27
C HIS A 21 3.47 9.46 -17.51
N ALA A 22 4.54 9.24 -18.27
CA ALA A 22 5.19 7.93 -18.32
C ALA A 22 5.77 7.63 -16.92
N GLU A 23 5.54 6.41 -16.44
CA GLU A 23 6.10 5.94 -15.18
C GLU A 23 7.39 5.18 -15.46
N ARG A 24 8.37 5.25 -14.56
CA ARG A 24 9.61 4.47 -14.72
C ARG A 24 9.31 3.00 -14.40
N LEU A 25 9.99 2.10 -15.10
CA LEU A 25 9.80 0.66 -14.91
C LEU A 25 9.99 0.23 -13.44
N LYS A 26 10.92 0.84 -12.70
CA LYS A 26 11.14 0.57 -11.26
C LYS A 26 9.99 1.00 -10.35
N ASP A 27 9.14 1.91 -10.80
CA ASP A 27 7.98 2.39 -10.03
C ASP A 27 6.75 1.47 -10.28
N ILE A 28 6.71 0.75 -11.41
CA ILE A 28 5.59 -0.13 -11.80
C ILE A 28 5.89 -1.64 -11.72
N ALA A 29 7.15 -2.04 -11.60
CA ALA A 29 7.56 -3.44 -11.54
C ALA A 29 8.75 -3.67 -10.59
N SER A 30 8.85 -4.90 -10.10
CA SER A 30 9.92 -5.38 -9.22
C SER A 30 10.61 -6.60 -9.82
N ILE A 31 11.86 -6.86 -9.46
CA ILE A 31 12.61 -7.99 -9.99
C ILE A 31 12.25 -9.25 -9.18
N SER A 32 11.85 -10.31 -9.88
CA SER A 32 11.54 -11.59 -9.26
C SER A 32 12.76 -12.14 -8.51
N GLY A 33 12.54 -12.54 -7.25
CA GLY A 33 13.59 -13.04 -6.36
C GLY A 33 14.42 -11.95 -5.67
N VAL A 34 14.20 -10.66 -5.97
CA VAL A 34 14.81 -9.53 -5.25
C VAL A 34 13.79 -8.97 -4.27
N ARG A 35 13.81 -9.45 -3.03
CA ARG A 35 12.89 -9.04 -1.98
C ARG A 35 13.57 -8.95 -0.62
N ALA A 36 13.00 -8.14 0.26
CA ALA A 36 13.31 -8.22 1.67
C ALA A 36 12.80 -9.56 2.26
N ASN A 37 13.52 -10.09 3.24
CA ASN A 37 13.17 -11.33 3.92
C ASN A 37 12.95 -11.05 5.40
N GLN A 38 11.81 -11.49 5.93
CA GLN A 38 11.48 -11.30 7.33
C GLN A 38 12.32 -12.24 8.20
N LEU A 39 12.88 -11.68 9.27
CA LEU A 39 13.56 -12.43 10.30
C LEU A 39 12.80 -12.33 11.61
N ILE A 40 12.78 -13.44 12.35
CA ILE A 40 12.20 -13.52 13.69
C ILE A 40 13.21 -14.08 14.68
N GLY A 41 13.31 -13.46 15.84
CA GLY A 41 14.13 -13.90 16.97
C GLY A 41 13.29 -14.01 18.25
N TYR A 42 13.74 -14.87 19.15
CA TYR A 42 13.22 -14.98 20.49
C TYR A 42 14.36 -14.69 21.48
N GLY A 43 14.18 -13.66 22.29
CA GLY A 43 15.24 -13.10 23.12
C GLY A 43 14.79 -12.73 24.52
N LEU A 44 15.74 -12.20 25.30
CA LEU A 44 15.50 -11.65 26.63
C LEU A 44 15.92 -10.18 26.65
N VAL A 45 15.06 -9.33 27.19
CA VAL A 45 15.42 -7.97 27.57
C VAL A 45 15.67 -7.93 29.07
N VAL A 46 16.79 -7.33 29.46
CA VAL A 46 17.23 -7.19 30.87
C VAL A 46 17.39 -5.73 31.25
N GLY A 47 17.48 -5.43 32.55
CA GLY A 47 17.67 -4.06 33.04
C GLY A 47 16.37 -3.26 33.19
N LEU A 48 15.22 -3.94 33.15
CA LEU A 48 13.92 -3.30 33.33
C LEU A 48 13.70 -2.87 34.79
N ASN A 49 13.11 -1.68 34.98
CA ASN A 49 12.87 -1.11 36.31
C ASN A 49 11.59 -1.66 36.95
N GLY A 50 11.59 -2.97 37.25
CA GLY A 50 10.44 -3.64 37.88
C GLY A 50 9.23 -3.86 36.94
N THR A 51 9.39 -3.60 35.64
CA THR A 51 8.36 -3.71 34.60
C THR A 51 8.46 -4.98 33.76
N GLY A 52 9.38 -5.89 34.09
CA GLY A 52 9.55 -7.19 33.45
C GLY A 52 8.37 -8.14 33.67
N ASP A 53 8.55 -9.37 33.19
CA ASP A 53 7.51 -10.39 33.20
C ASP A 53 7.23 -10.93 34.62
N GLN A 54 5.96 -11.22 34.89
CA GLN A 54 5.56 -11.90 36.13
C GLN A 54 5.64 -13.42 35.91
N THR A 55 6.64 -14.05 36.52
CA THR A 55 7.00 -15.45 36.29
C THR A 55 5.91 -16.48 36.62
N THR A 56 4.91 -16.10 37.43
CA THR A 56 3.72 -16.93 37.70
C THR A 56 2.77 -17.06 36.50
N GLN A 57 2.75 -16.07 35.60
CA GLN A 57 1.90 -16.04 34.41
C GLN A 57 2.69 -16.38 33.13
N THR A 58 4.01 -16.21 33.14
CA THR A 58 4.90 -16.42 31.99
C THR A 58 6.07 -17.38 32.35
N PRO A 59 5.79 -18.67 32.59
CA PRO A 59 6.82 -19.64 33.00
C PRO A 59 7.94 -19.80 31.96
N PHE A 60 7.66 -19.51 30.68
CA PHE A 60 8.63 -19.57 29.60
C PHE A 60 9.77 -18.55 29.74
N THR A 61 9.52 -17.37 30.33
CA THR A 61 10.56 -16.36 30.58
C THR A 61 11.60 -16.90 31.58
N LEU A 62 11.14 -17.54 32.66
CA LEU A 62 12.02 -18.16 33.65
C LEU A 62 12.82 -19.32 33.05
N GLN A 63 12.17 -20.18 32.25
CA GLN A 63 12.86 -21.27 31.55
C GLN A 63 13.96 -20.74 30.63
N THR A 64 13.67 -19.68 29.86
CA THR A 64 14.61 -19.08 28.92
C THR A 64 15.80 -18.47 29.64
N PHE A 65 15.55 -17.76 30.74
CA PHE A 65 16.60 -17.22 31.59
C PHE A 65 17.50 -18.31 32.18
N ASN A 66 16.91 -19.40 32.70
CA ASN A 66 17.66 -20.53 33.21
C ASN A 66 18.48 -21.26 32.13
N ASN A 67 17.92 -21.41 30.92
CA ASN A 67 18.64 -21.98 29.78
C ASN A 67 19.84 -21.11 29.40
N MET A 68 19.68 -19.78 29.40
CA MET A 68 20.78 -18.85 29.15
C MET A 68 21.87 -18.96 30.22
N LEU A 69 21.51 -18.98 31.51
CA LEU A 69 22.47 -19.20 32.59
C LEU A 69 23.23 -20.53 32.45
N SER A 70 22.52 -21.60 32.07
CA SER A 70 23.10 -22.90 31.81
C SER A 70 24.11 -22.87 30.64
N GLN A 71 23.82 -22.11 29.57
CA GLN A 71 24.76 -21.90 28.46
C GLN A 71 26.04 -21.17 28.91
N PHE A 72 25.96 -20.32 29.94
CA PHE A 72 27.13 -19.69 30.58
C PHE A 72 27.79 -20.57 31.66
N GLY A 73 27.37 -21.83 31.81
CA GLY A 73 27.92 -22.76 32.79
C GLY A 73 27.42 -22.53 34.23
N ILE A 74 26.43 -21.67 34.43
CA ILE A 74 25.85 -21.36 35.73
C ILE A 74 24.72 -22.35 36.02
N LYS A 75 24.89 -23.17 37.05
CA LYS A 75 23.87 -24.13 37.52
C LYS A 75 22.94 -23.45 38.51
N VAL A 76 21.66 -23.32 38.15
CA VAL A 76 20.62 -22.85 39.06
C VAL A 76 20.12 -24.02 39.90
N PRO A 77 20.21 -23.99 41.24
CA PRO A 77 19.71 -25.06 42.10
C PRO A 77 18.20 -25.27 41.92
N SER A 78 17.76 -26.50 41.74
CA SER A 78 16.35 -26.86 41.73
C SER A 78 15.75 -26.67 43.13
N GLY A 79 14.69 -25.86 43.26
CA GLY A 79 13.94 -25.71 44.52
C GLY A 79 14.24 -24.46 45.35
N SER A 80 15.13 -23.56 44.90
CA SER A 80 15.14 -22.17 45.40
C SER A 80 13.85 -21.50 44.92
N GLY A 81 13.01 -21.03 45.84
CA GLY A 81 11.62 -20.59 45.61
C GLY A 81 11.40 -19.66 44.40
N THR A 82 10.14 -19.51 43.99
CA THR A 82 9.69 -18.82 42.75
C THR A 82 10.45 -17.51 42.50
N VAL A 83 11.51 -17.57 41.69
CA VAL A 83 12.30 -16.39 41.32
C VAL A 83 11.38 -15.49 40.49
N GLN A 84 11.04 -14.32 41.02
CA GLN A 84 10.27 -13.32 40.30
C GLN A 84 11.22 -12.40 39.54
N LEU A 85 11.29 -12.59 38.22
CA LEU A 85 12.15 -11.82 37.33
C LEU A 85 11.47 -10.51 36.91
N LYS A 86 11.23 -9.59 37.85
CA LYS A 86 10.61 -8.28 37.53
C LYS A 86 11.50 -7.35 36.69
N ASN A 87 12.74 -7.72 36.44
CA ASN A 87 13.72 -6.97 35.66
C ASN A 87 14.07 -7.61 34.31
N VAL A 88 13.40 -8.71 33.94
CA VAL A 88 13.61 -9.44 32.68
C VAL A 88 12.28 -9.64 31.97
N ALA A 89 12.27 -9.51 30.65
CA ALA A 89 11.12 -9.83 29.82
C ALA A 89 11.52 -10.73 28.65
N ALA A 90 10.67 -11.70 28.32
CA ALA A 90 10.78 -12.48 27.10
C ALA A 90 10.18 -11.70 25.92
N VAL A 91 10.96 -11.60 24.84
CA VAL A 91 10.63 -10.72 23.71
C VAL A 91 10.71 -11.45 22.37
N ALA A 92 9.87 -11.00 21.45
CA ALA A 92 9.97 -11.27 20.02
C ALA A 92 10.79 -10.15 19.41
N VAL A 93 11.71 -10.51 18.55
CA VAL A 93 12.50 -9.57 17.77
C VAL A 93 12.14 -9.77 16.31
N TYR A 94 11.89 -8.68 15.60
CA TYR A 94 11.53 -8.66 14.19
C TYR A 94 12.53 -7.79 13.43
N ALA A 95 12.94 -8.24 12.25
CA ALA A 95 13.77 -7.46 11.34
C ALA A 95 13.39 -7.76 9.90
N ASP A 96 13.48 -6.76 9.04
CA ASP A 96 13.43 -6.96 7.59
C ASP A 96 14.86 -6.95 7.06
N LEU A 97 15.31 -8.09 6.56
CA LEU A 97 16.62 -8.23 5.92
C LEU A 97 16.51 -7.77 4.45
N PRO A 98 17.09 -6.63 4.06
CA PRO A 98 16.97 -6.14 2.70
C PRO A 98 17.62 -7.11 1.69
N ALA A 99 17.15 -7.04 0.45
CA ALA A 99 17.77 -7.79 -0.63
C ALA A 99 19.25 -7.40 -0.76
N PHE A 100 20.11 -8.37 -1.08
CA PHE A 100 21.56 -8.19 -1.24
C PHE A 100 22.32 -7.78 0.04
N ALA A 101 21.69 -7.83 1.21
CA ALA A 101 22.37 -7.60 2.49
C ALA A 101 23.64 -8.48 2.62
N LYS A 102 24.73 -7.86 3.06
CA LYS A 102 26.05 -8.49 3.19
C LYS A 102 26.41 -8.72 4.66
N PRO A 103 27.20 -9.77 4.97
CA PRO A 103 27.69 -9.97 6.32
C PRO A 103 28.41 -8.72 6.86
N GLY A 104 28.14 -8.37 8.11
CA GLY A 104 28.65 -7.16 8.78
C GLY A 104 27.82 -5.89 8.56
N GLN A 105 26.83 -5.89 7.66
CA GLN A 105 25.86 -4.79 7.59
C GLN A 105 24.92 -4.85 8.79
N THR A 106 24.47 -3.68 9.24
CA THR A 106 23.50 -3.57 10.32
C THR A 106 22.10 -3.35 9.77
N VAL A 107 21.10 -3.97 10.41
CA VAL A 107 19.68 -3.75 10.13
C VAL A 107 18.95 -3.31 11.40
N ASP A 108 17.93 -2.49 11.21
CA ASP A 108 17.06 -2.07 12.29
C ASP A 108 16.21 -3.25 12.77
N ILE A 109 15.97 -3.29 14.08
CA ILE A 109 15.11 -4.30 14.68
C ILE A 109 14.02 -3.67 15.55
N THR A 110 12.89 -4.36 15.59
CA THR A 110 11.78 -4.05 16.49
C THR A 110 11.68 -5.17 17.51
N VAL A 111 11.58 -4.79 18.78
CA VAL A 111 11.50 -5.70 19.93
C VAL A 111 10.16 -5.50 20.61
N SER A 112 9.42 -6.58 20.82
CA SER A 112 8.11 -6.54 21.47
C SER A 112 8.02 -7.60 22.55
N SER A 113 7.44 -7.25 23.70
CA SER A 113 7.16 -8.22 24.76
C SER A 113 6.19 -9.29 24.27
N ILE A 114 6.51 -10.56 24.50
CA ILE A 114 5.59 -11.70 24.28
C ILE A 114 4.85 -12.05 25.56
N GLY A 115 5.45 -11.73 26.71
CA GLY A 115 4.87 -11.95 28.02
C GLY A 115 3.96 -10.81 28.48
N ASN A 116 3.98 -10.55 29.76
CA ASN A 116 3.14 -9.58 30.45
C ASN A 116 3.95 -8.38 31.01
N SER A 117 5.14 -8.13 30.48
CA SER A 117 5.93 -6.94 30.78
C SER A 117 5.13 -5.66 30.53
N LYS A 118 5.13 -4.78 31.53
CA LYS A 118 4.43 -3.48 31.47
C LYS A 118 5.16 -2.47 30.58
N SER A 119 6.49 -2.54 30.54
CA SER A 119 7.31 -1.64 29.73
C SER A 119 8.69 -2.24 29.49
N LEU A 120 9.18 -2.06 28.26
CA LEU A 120 10.55 -2.41 27.86
C LEU A 120 11.54 -1.24 27.99
N ARG A 121 11.09 -0.10 28.53
CA ARG A 121 11.93 1.10 28.63
C ARG A 121 13.15 0.86 29.52
N GLY A 122 14.30 1.36 29.05
CA GLY A 122 15.57 1.25 29.77
C GLY A 122 16.17 -0.16 29.72
N GLY A 123 15.50 -1.10 29.04
CA GLY A 123 16.01 -2.44 28.85
C GLY A 123 17.07 -2.53 27.77
N ALA A 124 17.88 -3.58 27.87
CA ALA A 124 18.82 -4.00 26.83
C ALA A 124 18.45 -5.41 26.35
N LEU A 125 18.37 -5.59 25.04
CA LEU A 125 18.20 -6.88 24.37
C LEU A 125 19.53 -7.64 24.45
N LEU A 126 19.48 -8.84 25.03
CA LEU A 126 20.60 -9.78 24.99
C LEU A 126 20.78 -10.36 23.59
N MET A 127 22.00 -10.82 23.28
CA MET A 127 22.34 -11.44 22.00
C MET A 127 21.29 -12.49 21.60
N THR A 128 20.60 -12.21 20.49
CA THR A 128 19.44 -12.97 20.04
C THR A 128 19.63 -13.37 18.58
N PRO A 129 19.72 -14.67 18.25
CA PRO A 129 19.81 -15.12 16.87
C PRO A 129 18.47 -14.89 16.14
N MET A 130 18.55 -14.26 14.97
CA MET A 130 17.42 -13.93 14.11
C MET A 130 17.34 -14.93 12.97
N LYS A 131 16.21 -15.65 12.90
CA LYS A 131 15.98 -16.74 11.96
C LYS A 131 15.07 -16.34 10.81
N GLY A 132 15.35 -16.87 9.62
CA GLY A 132 14.43 -16.83 8.50
C GLY A 132 13.35 -17.91 8.61
N VAL A 133 12.43 -17.91 7.64
CA VAL A 133 11.35 -18.92 7.50
C VAL A 133 11.87 -20.34 7.30
N ASP A 134 13.10 -20.49 6.83
CA ASP A 134 13.81 -21.76 6.66
C ASP A 134 14.46 -22.27 7.96
N GLY A 135 14.37 -21.51 9.06
CA GLY A 135 14.96 -21.84 10.36
C GLY A 135 16.45 -21.51 10.50
N ASN A 136 17.11 -21.02 9.44
CA ASN A 136 18.52 -20.63 9.47
C ASN A 136 18.70 -19.26 10.12
N VAL A 137 19.82 -19.07 10.82
CA VAL A 137 20.19 -17.76 11.40
C VAL A 137 20.83 -16.89 10.31
N TYR A 138 20.24 -15.71 10.08
CA TYR A 138 20.74 -14.73 9.09
C TYR A 138 21.33 -13.48 9.74
N ALA A 139 20.91 -13.14 10.95
CA ALA A 139 21.42 -12.00 11.68
C ALA A 139 21.50 -12.29 13.18
N ILE A 140 22.30 -11.52 13.90
CA ILE A 140 22.38 -11.53 15.37
C ILE A 140 21.95 -10.16 15.87
N ALA A 141 20.91 -10.13 16.71
CA ALA A 141 20.33 -8.93 17.29
C ALA A 141 20.84 -8.69 18.71
N GLN A 142 21.20 -7.45 19.06
CA GLN A 142 21.59 -7.04 20.40
C GLN A 142 21.50 -5.50 20.52
N GLY A 143 21.24 -4.99 21.71
CA GLY A 143 21.45 -3.56 21.99
C GLY A 143 20.45 -2.95 22.96
N ASN A 144 20.60 -1.65 23.19
CA ASN A 144 19.74 -0.89 24.09
C ASN A 144 18.45 -0.47 23.39
N LEU A 145 17.31 -0.65 24.06
CA LEU A 145 16.01 -0.36 23.47
C LEU A 145 15.68 1.13 23.56
N VAL A 146 15.21 1.68 22.44
CA VAL A 146 14.54 2.98 22.39
C VAL A 146 13.04 2.74 22.37
N VAL A 147 12.33 3.17 23.42
CA VAL A 147 10.89 3.00 23.59
C VAL A 147 10.20 4.36 23.52
N GLY A 148 9.34 4.56 22.53
CA GLY A 148 8.61 5.82 22.30
C GLY A 148 7.33 6.00 23.14
N GLY A 149 6.96 5.02 23.98
CA GLY A 149 5.78 5.11 24.85
C GLY A 149 6.11 5.36 26.31
N PHE A 150 5.23 6.07 27.02
CA PHE A 150 5.36 6.44 28.44
C PHE A 150 4.06 6.17 29.21
N ASP A 151 4.20 5.53 30.37
CA ASP A 151 3.16 5.36 31.37
C ASP A 151 3.48 6.25 32.59
N ALA A 152 2.51 7.05 33.03
CA ALA A 152 2.52 7.72 34.33
C ALA A 152 1.30 7.31 35.15
N GLU A 153 1.48 7.19 36.45
CA GLU A 153 0.43 6.98 37.43
C GLU A 153 0.49 8.11 38.47
N GLY A 154 -0.61 8.82 38.61
CA GLY A 154 -0.80 9.85 39.64
C GLY A 154 -1.09 9.22 41.00
N ARG A 155 -0.76 9.95 42.08
CA ARG A 155 -1.02 9.51 43.46
C ARG A 155 -2.51 9.40 43.81
N ASP A 156 -3.35 9.92 42.93
CA ASP A 156 -4.81 9.87 42.93
C ASP A 156 -5.38 8.63 42.21
N GLY A 157 -4.51 7.78 41.62
CA GLY A 157 -4.90 6.62 40.82
C GLY A 157 -5.13 6.91 39.34
N SER A 158 -4.91 8.14 38.88
CA SER A 158 -5.02 8.51 37.47
C SER A 158 -3.87 7.91 36.65
N LYS A 159 -4.17 7.09 35.64
CA LYS A 159 -3.16 6.51 34.74
C LYS A 159 -3.21 7.16 33.36
N ILE A 160 -2.06 7.62 32.87
CA ILE A 160 -1.89 8.12 31.49
C ILE A 160 -0.90 7.19 30.79
N THR A 161 -1.35 6.57 29.69
CA THR A 161 -0.51 5.77 28.78
C THR A 161 -0.48 6.45 27.43
N VAL A 162 0.72 6.82 26.96
CA VAL A 162 0.94 7.37 25.61
C VAL A 162 1.79 6.38 24.82
N ASN A 163 1.31 5.98 23.64
CA ASN A 163 1.88 4.92 22.78
C ASN A 163 1.95 3.54 23.47
N VAL A 164 2.74 2.61 22.90
CA VAL A 164 2.88 1.23 23.37
C VAL A 164 4.22 1.06 24.08
N PRO A 165 4.27 1.07 25.43
CA PRO A 165 5.52 0.97 26.19
C PRO A 165 6.14 -0.43 26.20
N SER A 166 5.40 -1.45 25.75
CA SER A 166 5.83 -2.85 25.65
C SER A 166 6.50 -3.20 24.31
N SER A 167 6.75 -2.19 23.45
CA SER A 167 7.48 -2.33 22.19
C SER A 167 8.56 -1.25 22.09
N GLY A 168 9.72 -1.61 21.53
CA GLY A 168 10.86 -0.72 21.35
C GLY A 168 11.60 -1.02 20.05
N ARG A 169 12.44 -0.09 19.61
CA ARG A 169 13.28 -0.23 18.42
C ARG A 169 14.75 -0.15 18.81
N ILE A 170 15.59 -0.88 18.09
CA ILE A 170 17.05 -0.75 18.17
C ILE A 170 17.54 -0.46 16.74
N PRO A 171 17.79 0.82 16.39
CA PRO A 171 18.36 1.18 15.09
C PRO A 171 19.73 0.52 14.90
N GLY A 172 19.96 -0.12 13.76
CA GLY A 172 21.16 -0.91 13.50
C GLY A 172 21.41 -2.04 14.50
N GLY A 173 20.37 -2.50 15.21
CA GLY A 173 20.48 -3.44 16.33
C GLY A 173 20.74 -4.89 15.95
N ALA A 174 20.77 -5.24 14.67
CA ALA A 174 21.18 -6.58 14.25
C ALA A 174 22.29 -6.54 13.20
N SER A 175 23.33 -7.35 13.40
CA SER A 175 24.39 -7.60 12.42
C SER A 175 24.00 -8.77 11.53
N VAL A 176 24.13 -8.59 10.21
CA VAL A 176 23.92 -9.66 9.24
C VAL A 176 25.10 -10.63 9.32
N GLU A 177 24.83 -11.92 9.50
CA GLU A 177 25.82 -12.99 9.54
C GLU A 177 25.85 -13.79 8.24
N ARG A 178 24.73 -13.83 7.52
CA ARG A 178 24.56 -14.63 6.31
C ARG A 178 23.75 -13.86 5.28
N SER A 179 24.22 -13.88 4.03
CA SER A 179 23.43 -13.38 2.90
C SER A 179 22.36 -14.38 2.49
N VAL A 180 21.20 -13.88 2.05
CA VAL A 180 20.15 -14.71 1.45
C VAL A 180 20.53 -15.04 0.01
N PRO A 181 20.52 -16.33 -0.39
CA PRO A 181 20.69 -16.70 -1.79
C PRO A 181 19.60 -16.05 -2.66
N SER A 182 19.99 -15.20 -3.60
CA SER A 182 19.06 -14.59 -4.56
C SER A 182 19.15 -15.29 -5.92
N GLY A 183 18.00 -15.60 -6.52
CA GLY A 183 17.92 -16.04 -7.92
C GLY A 183 18.41 -15.00 -8.94
N PHE A 184 18.67 -13.77 -8.48
CA PHE A 184 19.14 -12.65 -9.29
C PHE A 184 20.38 -12.93 -10.14
N ASN A 185 21.33 -13.74 -9.68
CA ASN A 185 22.54 -14.07 -10.41
C ASN A 185 22.44 -15.40 -11.18
N GLN A 186 21.27 -16.04 -11.18
CA GLN A 186 21.07 -17.35 -11.80
C GLN A 186 20.46 -17.20 -13.20
N GLY A 187 20.83 -18.10 -14.11
CA GLY A 187 20.27 -18.17 -15.45
C GLY A 187 20.69 -17.02 -16.39
N ASN A 188 20.13 -17.04 -17.59
CA ASN A 188 20.32 -16.05 -18.67
C ASN A 188 19.10 -15.13 -18.84
N THR A 189 18.15 -15.16 -17.90
CA THR A 189 16.94 -14.32 -17.94
C THR A 189 16.64 -13.75 -16.56
N LEU A 190 15.92 -12.63 -16.55
CA LEU A 190 15.33 -12.00 -15.38
C LEU A 190 13.83 -11.88 -15.61
N THR A 191 13.05 -12.04 -14.54
CA THR A 191 11.61 -11.83 -14.59
C THR A 191 11.26 -10.56 -13.83
N LEU A 192 10.56 -9.66 -14.49
CA LEU A 192 9.98 -8.46 -13.92
C LEU A 192 8.53 -8.76 -13.54
N ASN A 193 8.20 -8.60 -12.26
CA ASN A 193 6.86 -8.76 -11.73
C ASN A 193 6.24 -7.37 -11.62
N LEU A 194 5.19 -7.11 -12.39
CA LEU A 194 4.43 -5.86 -12.33
C LEU A 194 3.72 -5.75 -10.97
N ASN A 195 3.71 -4.55 -10.40
CA ASN A 195 3.03 -4.23 -9.15
C ASN A 195 1.52 -4.40 -9.27
N ARG A 196 0.99 -4.27 -10.50
CA ARG A 196 -0.42 -4.52 -10.85
C ARG A 196 -0.47 -5.35 -12.12
N SER A 197 -1.27 -6.41 -12.12
CA SER A 197 -1.51 -7.21 -13.31
C SER A 197 -2.32 -6.42 -14.33
N ASP A 198 -1.76 -6.18 -15.51
CA ASP A 198 -2.42 -5.57 -16.65
C ASP A 198 -1.72 -5.96 -17.97
N PHE A 199 -2.45 -6.63 -18.87
CA PHE A 199 -1.93 -7.10 -20.14
C PHE A 199 -1.47 -5.96 -21.06
N THR A 200 -2.12 -4.80 -20.99
CA THR A 200 -1.75 -3.63 -21.79
C THR A 200 -0.39 -3.10 -21.36
N THR A 201 -0.20 -2.95 -20.05
CA THR A 201 1.06 -2.54 -19.43
C THR A 201 2.17 -3.53 -19.75
N ALA A 202 1.94 -4.83 -19.54
CA ALA A 202 2.92 -5.87 -19.84
C ALA A 202 3.37 -5.84 -21.31
N LYS A 203 2.43 -5.68 -22.25
CA LYS A 203 2.74 -5.54 -23.68
C LYS A 203 3.56 -4.30 -23.98
N ARG A 204 3.18 -3.13 -23.43
CA ARG A 204 3.90 -1.87 -23.64
C ARG A 204 5.32 -1.91 -23.08
N ILE A 205 5.53 -2.57 -21.93
CA ILE A 205 6.86 -2.83 -21.38
C ILE A 205 7.68 -3.65 -22.38
N VAL A 206 7.14 -4.76 -22.88
CA VAL A 206 7.82 -5.63 -23.86
C VAL A 206 8.19 -4.88 -25.12
N ASP A 207 7.26 -4.11 -25.68
CA ASP A 207 7.48 -3.33 -26.91
C ASP A 207 8.59 -2.30 -26.70
N LYS A 208 8.58 -1.57 -25.57
CA LYS A 208 9.62 -0.59 -25.22
C LYS A 208 10.98 -1.20 -24.99
N ILE A 209 11.05 -2.34 -24.31
CA ILE A 209 12.32 -3.05 -24.08
C ILE A 209 12.89 -3.56 -25.41
N ASN A 210 12.05 -4.16 -26.26
CA ASN A 210 12.49 -4.67 -27.56
C ASN A 210 12.86 -3.54 -28.54
N GLU A 211 12.23 -2.36 -28.44
CA GLU A 211 12.62 -1.16 -29.20
C GLU A 211 14.01 -0.67 -28.81
N LEU A 212 14.33 -0.66 -27.51
CA LEU A 212 15.61 -0.17 -26.99
C LEU A 212 16.76 -1.15 -27.20
N LEU A 213 16.52 -2.44 -26.97
CA LEU A 213 17.57 -3.46 -26.84
C LEU A 213 17.59 -4.49 -27.97
N GLY A 214 16.59 -4.45 -28.87
CA GLY A 214 16.46 -5.34 -30.01
C GLY A 214 15.34 -6.38 -29.85
N PRO A 215 14.86 -6.94 -30.98
CA PRO A 215 13.72 -7.85 -30.98
C PRO A 215 14.02 -9.15 -30.23
N GLY A 216 13.06 -9.61 -29.43
CA GLY A 216 13.13 -10.89 -28.72
C GLY A 216 13.87 -10.85 -27.38
N VAL A 217 14.34 -9.68 -26.95
CA VAL A 217 14.96 -9.49 -25.62
C VAL A 217 13.94 -9.64 -24.50
N ALA A 218 12.73 -9.10 -24.69
CA ALA A 218 11.62 -9.17 -23.74
C ALA A 218 10.43 -9.95 -24.28
N GLN A 219 9.77 -10.69 -23.39
CA GLN A 219 8.54 -11.44 -23.65
C GLN A 219 7.61 -11.37 -22.42
N ALA A 220 6.35 -11.02 -22.63
CA ALA A 220 5.33 -11.11 -21.58
C ALA A 220 4.94 -12.58 -21.41
N LEU A 221 5.02 -13.08 -20.17
CA LEU A 221 4.56 -14.43 -19.83
C LEU A 221 3.05 -14.42 -19.51
N ASP A 222 2.62 -13.38 -18.80
CA ASP A 222 1.22 -13.13 -18.41
C ASP A 222 1.02 -11.62 -18.15
N GLY A 223 -0.15 -11.22 -17.64
CA GLY A 223 -0.46 -9.81 -17.34
C GLY A 223 0.33 -9.21 -16.17
N GLY A 224 1.02 -10.03 -15.37
CA GLY A 224 1.82 -9.60 -14.22
C GLY A 224 3.32 -9.84 -14.37
N SER A 225 3.77 -10.55 -15.40
CA SER A 225 5.15 -11.04 -15.50
C SER A 225 5.74 -10.82 -16.89
N VAL A 226 6.88 -10.11 -16.95
CA VAL A 226 7.66 -9.89 -18.17
C VAL A 226 9.04 -10.51 -18.00
N ARG A 227 9.40 -11.45 -18.87
CA ARG A 227 10.73 -12.07 -18.90
C ARG A 227 11.63 -11.31 -19.86
N VAL A 228 12.82 -10.96 -19.39
CA VAL A 228 13.87 -10.31 -20.19
C VAL A 228 15.13 -11.16 -20.20
N THR A 229 15.82 -11.20 -21.34
CA THR A 229 17.16 -11.80 -21.42
C THR A 229 18.14 -10.91 -20.66
N ALA A 230 19.10 -11.51 -19.95
CA ALA A 230 20.05 -10.79 -19.12
C ALA A 230 21.48 -11.36 -19.29
N PRO A 231 22.52 -10.52 -19.22
CA PRO A 231 23.91 -10.97 -19.24
C PRO A 231 24.23 -11.97 -18.12
N LEU A 232 25.14 -12.92 -18.39
CA LEU A 232 25.62 -13.88 -17.40
C LEU A 232 26.57 -13.23 -16.39
N ASP A 233 27.32 -12.20 -16.81
CA ASP A 233 28.23 -11.48 -15.93
C ASP A 233 27.43 -10.61 -14.92
N PRO A 234 27.68 -10.75 -13.60
CA PRO A 234 26.96 -9.98 -12.59
C PRO A 234 27.13 -8.46 -12.70
N GLY A 235 28.31 -7.99 -13.12
CA GLY A 235 28.56 -6.55 -13.30
C GLY A 235 27.72 -5.98 -14.43
N GLN A 236 27.76 -6.62 -15.60
CA GLN A 236 26.93 -6.26 -16.74
C GLN A 236 25.43 -6.36 -16.44
N ARG A 237 25.02 -7.29 -15.57
CA ARG A 237 23.62 -7.43 -15.15
C ARG A 237 23.14 -6.22 -14.35
N VAL A 238 23.99 -5.64 -13.50
CA VAL A 238 23.67 -4.40 -12.76
C VAL A 238 23.51 -3.23 -13.72
N ASP A 239 24.43 -3.06 -14.67
CA ASP A 239 24.35 -1.99 -15.68
C ASP A 239 23.09 -2.13 -16.54
N TYR A 240 22.81 -3.35 -17.00
CA TYR A 240 21.64 -3.68 -17.80
C TYR A 240 20.33 -3.35 -17.06
N LEU A 241 20.23 -3.70 -15.78
CA LEU A 241 19.07 -3.39 -14.98
C LEU A 241 18.93 -1.91 -14.68
N SER A 242 20.03 -1.18 -14.49
CA SER A 242 19.98 0.28 -14.32
C SER A 242 19.35 0.96 -15.53
N ILE A 243 19.64 0.47 -16.74
CA ILE A 243 19.02 0.95 -17.98
C ILE A 243 17.53 0.61 -17.98
N LEU A 244 17.16 -0.64 -17.69
CA LEU A 244 15.77 -1.09 -17.67
C LEU A 244 14.93 -0.34 -16.62
N GLU A 245 15.43 -0.17 -15.40
CA GLU A 245 14.73 0.49 -14.29
C GLU A 245 14.37 1.96 -14.58
N ASN A 246 15.16 2.64 -15.42
CA ASN A 246 14.91 4.02 -15.84
C ASN A 246 14.14 4.12 -17.16
N LEU A 247 13.73 2.99 -17.76
CA LEU A 247 12.87 2.98 -18.93
C LEU A 247 11.49 3.55 -18.57
N GLU A 248 11.06 4.55 -19.32
CA GLU A 248 9.75 5.17 -19.17
C GLU A 248 8.70 4.39 -19.99
N VAL A 249 7.62 3.99 -19.33
CA VAL A 249 6.51 3.25 -19.93
C VAL A 249 5.21 3.93 -19.54
N ASP A 250 4.30 4.12 -20.51
CA ASP A 250 2.93 4.55 -20.26
C ASP A 250 2.08 3.35 -19.84
N PRO A 251 1.70 3.21 -18.57
CA PRO A 251 0.91 2.07 -18.11
C PRO A 251 -0.47 2.05 -18.78
N GLY A 252 -1.09 0.89 -18.85
CA GLY A 252 -2.49 0.77 -19.24
C GLY A 252 -3.38 1.58 -18.30
N GLN A 253 -4.46 2.14 -18.84
CA GLN A 253 -5.43 2.86 -18.00
C GLN A 253 -6.04 1.91 -16.99
N THR A 254 -5.93 2.25 -15.70
CA THR A 254 -6.58 1.48 -14.64
C THR A 254 -8.09 1.48 -14.81
N ALA A 255 -8.73 0.37 -14.41
CA ALA A 255 -10.18 0.31 -14.24
C ALA A 255 -10.63 1.47 -13.32
N ALA A 256 -11.77 2.06 -13.65
CA ALA A 256 -12.38 3.09 -12.82
C ALA A 256 -12.71 2.50 -11.44
N LYS A 257 -12.36 3.18 -10.35
CA LYS A 257 -12.58 2.69 -8.97
C LYS A 257 -13.28 3.75 -8.12
N VAL A 258 -14.12 3.31 -7.20
CA VAL A 258 -14.74 4.14 -6.17
C VAL A 258 -14.41 3.51 -4.82
N ILE A 259 -13.67 4.23 -3.98
CA ILE A 259 -13.25 3.77 -2.65
C ILE A 259 -14.10 4.49 -1.61
N ILE A 260 -14.72 3.75 -0.70
CA ILE A 260 -15.57 4.28 0.37
C ILE A 260 -15.03 3.80 1.71
N ASN A 261 -14.72 4.74 2.61
CA ASN A 261 -14.44 4.41 4.00
C ASN A 261 -15.75 4.41 4.80
N SER A 262 -16.20 3.22 5.17
CA SER A 262 -17.49 2.99 5.84
C SER A 262 -17.58 3.69 7.21
N ARG A 263 -16.44 3.90 7.88
CA ARG A 263 -16.36 4.52 9.22
C ARG A 263 -16.37 6.04 9.19
N THR A 264 -15.62 6.63 8.26
CA THR A 264 -15.42 8.08 8.18
C THR A 264 -16.34 8.75 7.15
N GLY A 265 -16.96 7.96 6.27
CA GLY A 265 -17.72 8.47 5.13
C GLY A 265 -16.87 9.10 4.03
N THR A 266 -15.53 8.92 4.07
CA THR A 266 -14.63 9.44 3.05
C THR A 266 -14.78 8.65 1.75
N ILE A 267 -14.93 9.35 0.63
CA ILE A 267 -15.12 8.74 -0.69
C ILE A 267 -14.06 9.27 -1.65
N VAL A 268 -13.39 8.35 -2.34
CA VAL A 268 -12.39 8.66 -3.37
C VAL A 268 -12.88 8.09 -4.69
N ILE A 269 -13.13 8.98 -5.65
CA ILE A 269 -13.58 8.63 -7.00
C ILE A 269 -12.35 8.64 -7.91
N GLY A 270 -12.04 7.48 -8.50
CA GLY A 270 -10.97 7.32 -9.46
C GLY A 270 -11.31 7.96 -10.81
N GLN A 271 -10.31 8.05 -11.68
CA GLN A 271 -10.52 8.55 -13.05
C GLN A 271 -11.42 7.60 -13.85
N ASN A 272 -12.14 8.16 -14.83
CA ASN A 272 -12.99 7.43 -15.79
C ASN A 272 -14.21 6.70 -15.21
N VAL A 273 -14.65 7.05 -13.99
CA VAL A 273 -15.91 6.52 -13.45
C VAL A 273 -17.10 7.11 -14.23
N LYS A 274 -17.88 6.23 -14.87
CA LYS A 274 -19.09 6.60 -15.62
C LYS A 274 -20.33 6.00 -14.96
N VAL A 275 -21.42 6.76 -15.03
CA VAL A 275 -22.74 6.33 -14.55
C VAL A 275 -23.71 6.38 -15.72
N SER A 276 -24.29 5.23 -16.06
CA SER A 276 -25.35 5.12 -17.07
C SER A 276 -26.71 5.56 -16.49
N PRO A 277 -27.70 5.87 -17.35
CA PRO A 277 -29.07 6.13 -16.90
C PRO A 277 -29.62 5.03 -16.00
N ALA A 278 -30.08 5.40 -14.81
CA ALA A 278 -30.63 4.51 -13.81
C ALA A 278 -31.42 5.29 -12.77
N ALA A 279 -32.43 4.65 -12.18
CA ALA A 279 -33.16 5.19 -11.05
C ALA A 279 -32.95 4.28 -9.83
N VAL A 280 -32.51 4.85 -8.71
CA VAL A 280 -32.29 4.14 -7.44
C VAL A 280 -33.02 4.87 -6.34
N THR A 281 -33.82 4.14 -5.57
CA THR A 281 -34.49 4.66 -4.38
C THR A 281 -33.93 3.97 -3.15
N HIS A 282 -33.49 4.75 -2.17
CA HIS A 282 -32.97 4.25 -0.90
C HIS A 282 -33.38 5.20 0.24
N GLY A 283 -34.06 4.66 1.26
CA GLY A 283 -34.64 5.48 2.33
C GLY A 283 -35.68 6.48 1.79
N SER A 284 -35.50 7.76 2.10
CA SER A 284 -36.30 8.88 1.56
C SER A 284 -35.73 9.50 0.29
N LEU A 285 -34.62 8.96 -0.25
CA LEU A 285 -33.91 9.51 -1.40
C LEU A 285 -34.21 8.71 -2.67
N THR A 286 -34.63 9.40 -3.73
CA THR A 286 -34.74 8.84 -5.09
C THR A 286 -33.77 9.59 -6.01
N VAL A 287 -32.83 8.85 -6.57
CA VAL A 287 -31.81 9.33 -7.50
C VAL A 287 -32.15 8.83 -8.90
N THR A 288 -32.44 9.74 -9.84
CA THR A 288 -32.84 9.38 -11.22
C THR A 288 -31.88 9.99 -12.24
N ILE A 289 -31.00 9.16 -12.80
CA ILE A 289 -30.06 9.54 -13.86
C ILE A 289 -30.75 9.34 -15.21
N THR A 290 -30.91 10.43 -15.97
CA THR A 290 -31.49 10.41 -17.33
C THR A 290 -30.48 10.98 -18.34
N GLU A 291 -30.34 10.33 -19.48
CA GLU A 291 -29.63 10.89 -20.64
C GLU A 291 -30.66 11.49 -21.61
N ASP A 292 -30.55 12.80 -21.85
CA ASP A 292 -31.34 13.52 -22.86
C ASP A 292 -30.40 13.93 -24.03
N PRO A 293 -30.03 13.05 -24.97
CA PRO A 293 -29.21 13.43 -26.11
C PRO A 293 -30.03 14.27 -27.11
N ILE A 294 -29.62 15.53 -27.32
CA ILE A 294 -30.26 16.42 -28.29
C ILE A 294 -29.51 16.34 -29.63
N VAL A 295 -30.23 15.96 -30.67
CA VAL A 295 -29.72 15.87 -32.05
C VAL A 295 -30.02 17.19 -32.77
N SER A 296 -29.01 18.01 -33.10
CA SER A 296 -29.22 19.17 -33.98
C SER A 296 -29.12 18.72 -35.43
N GLN A 297 -30.22 18.19 -35.97
CA GLN A 297 -30.31 17.85 -37.39
C GLN A 297 -30.80 19.07 -38.18
N PRO A 298 -29.97 19.65 -39.06
CA PRO A 298 -30.40 20.77 -39.89
C PRO A 298 -31.41 20.28 -40.95
N GLY A 299 -32.33 21.15 -41.37
CA GLY A 299 -33.51 20.78 -42.18
C GLY A 299 -33.16 20.09 -43.51
N ALA A 300 -34.10 19.27 -44.02
CA ALA A 300 -33.92 18.54 -45.28
C ALA A 300 -33.55 19.50 -46.42
N LEU A 301 -32.52 19.13 -47.21
CA LEU A 301 -31.84 19.91 -48.26
C LEU A 301 -30.78 20.93 -47.80
N SER A 302 -30.56 21.10 -46.50
CA SER A 302 -29.36 21.81 -46.03
C SER A 302 -28.19 20.83 -45.98
N GLY A 303 -27.10 21.10 -46.71
CA GLY A 303 -25.89 20.25 -46.75
C GLY A 303 -25.08 20.24 -45.44
N GLY A 304 -25.72 20.44 -44.29
CA GLY A 304 -25.09 20.48 -42.97
C GLY A 304 -25.01 19.11 -42.31
N GLN A 305 -23.95 18.87 -41.52
CA GLN A 305 -23.79 17.66 -40.71
C GLN A 305 -24.38 17.90 -39.31
N THR A 306 -25.09 16.91 -38.79
CA THR A 306 -25.67 16.93 -37.44
C THR A 306 -24.58 17.09 -36.38
N ALA A 307 -24.77 18.00 -35.42
CA ALA A 307 -23.86 18.21 -34.30
C ALA A 307 -24.63 18.28 -32.96
N VAL A 308 -24.07 17.75 -31.88
CA VAL A 308 -24.70 17.77 -30.55
C VAL A 308 -24.19 19.00 -29.78
N VAL A 309 -25.09 19.82 -29.24
CA VAL A 309 -24.74 21.03 -28.46
C VAL A 309 -25.62 21.20 -27.21
N PRO A 310 -25.05 21.53 -26.03
CA PRO A 310 -25.83 21.70 -24.79
C PRO A 310 -26.38 23.14 -24.61
N ARG A 311 -27.67 23.27 -24.24
CA ARG A 311 -28.30 24.48 -23.67
C ARG A 311 -29.51 24.13 -22.79
N SER A 312 -29.69 24.84 -21.67
CA SER A 312 -30.80 24.63 -20.72
C SER A 312 -31.71 25.86 -20.58
N ARG A 313 -33.01 25.63 -20.33
CA ARG A 313 -34.00 26.61 -19.82
C ARG A 313 -34.84 25.93 -18.72
N VAL A 314 -35.15 26.66 -17.66
CA VAL A 314 -35.86 26.17 -16.46
C VAL A 314 -37.29 26.70 -16.45
N ASN A 315 -38.27 25.85 -16.14
CA ASN A 315 -39.57 26.27 -15.65
C ASN A 315 -40.03 25.28 -14.56
N ALA A 316 -40.54 25.80 -13.45
CA ALA A 316 -40.84 25.05 -12.23
C ALA A 316 -42.33 25.05 -11.94
N GLN A 317 -42.88 23.87 -11.64
CA GLN A 317 -44.16 23.71 -10.95
C GLN A 317 -43.99 22.64 -9.87
N GLN A 318 -44.49 22.98 -8.69
CA GLN A 318 -44.17 22.36 -7.41
C GLN A 318 -45.28 21.42 -6.97
N GLU A 319 -44.91 20.18 -6.65
CA GLU A 319 -45.52 19.42 -5.56
C GLU A 319 -44.43 18.75 -4.73
N LEU A 320 -44.67 18.64 -3.42
CA LEU A 320 -43.70 18.35 -2.38
C LEU A 320 -43.14 16.93 -2.43
N HIS A 321 -42.07 16.69 -3.19
CA HIS A 321 -41.03 15.70 -2.88
C HIS A 321 -39.72 16.20 -3.51
N PRO A 322 -38.54 16.14 -2.86
CA PRO A 322 -37.29 16.55 -3.49
C PRO A 322 -36.88 15.54 -4.57
N MET A 323 -37.52 15.63 -5.74
CA MET A 323 -37.10 14.94 -6.96
C MET A 323 -36.02 15.80 -7.63
N PHE A 324 -34.78 15.33 -7.61
CA PHE A 324 -33.71 15.95 -8.38
C PHE A 324 -33.57 15.23 -9.73
N LYS A 325 -33.83 15.98 -10.81
CA LYS A 325 -33.54 15.55 -12.18
C LYS A 325 -32.06 15.84 -12.46
N PHE A 326 -31.26 14.79 -12.68
CA PHE A 326 -29.87 14.93 -13.10
C PHE A 326 -29.82 15.29 -14.61
N GLY A 327 -29.02 16.30 -14.97
CA GLY A 327 -28.83 16.68 -16.38
C GLY A 327 -27.94 15.68 -17.14
N PRO A 328 -27.96 15.68 -18.48
CA PRO A 328 -27.12 14.79 -19.27
C PRO A 328 -25.63 15.11 -19.08
N GLY A 329 -24.82 14.09 -18.78
CA GLY A 329 -23.36 14.20 -18.63
C GLY A 329 -22.85 14.38 -17.20
N THR A 330 -23.66 14.08 -16.17
CA THR A 330 -23.26 14.22 -14.77
C THR A 330 -22.13 13.26 -14.41
N THR A 331 -21.01 13.80 -13.94
CA THR A 331 -19.95 12.98 -13.36
C THR A 331 -20.41 12.44 -12.00
N LEU A 332 -19.89 11.29 -11.57
CA LEU A 332 -20.21 10.73 -10.24
C LEU A 332 -19.92 11.75 -9.11
N ASP A 333 -18.97 12.66 -9.31
CA ASP A 333 -18.65 13.77 -8.40
C ASP A 333 -19.87 14.69 -8.16
N GLU A 334 -20.66 14.98 -9.19
CA GLU A 334 -21.87 15.81 -9.08
C GLU A 334 -22.97 15.10 -8.28
N ILE A 335 -23.09 13.78 -8.42
CA ILE A 335 -24.03 12.96 -7.64
C ILE A 335 -23.63 12.99 -6.16
N VAL A 336 -22.36 12.76 -5.84
CA VAL A 336 -21.88 12.75 -4.45
C VAL A 336 -22.01 14.13 -3.80
N ARG A 337 -21.71 15.22 -4.52
CA ARG A 337 -21.92 16.58 -4.03
C ARG A 337 -23.38 16.88 -3.74
N ALA A 338 -24.28 16.50 -4.65
CA ALA A 338 -25.72 16.71 -4.48
C ALA A 338 -26.26 15.94 -3.27
N VAL A 339 -25.84 14.68 -3.08
CA VAL A 339 -26.28 13.86 -1.95
C VAL A 339 -25.71 14.36 -0.61
N ASN A 340 -24.43 14.78 -0.59
CA ASN A 340 -23.82 15.38 0.61
C ASN A 340 -24.48 16.71 1.00
N GLN A 341 -24.93 17.52 0.03
CA GLN A 341 -25.65 18.78 0.30
C GLN A 341 -27.01 18.57 0.98
N VAL A 342 -27.61 17.39 0.83
CA VAL A 342 -28.90 17.01 1.43
C VAL A 342 -28.72 16.38 2.81
N GLY A 343 -27.47 16.18 3.26
CA GLY A 343 -27.18 15.64 4.59
C GLY A 343 -27.44 14.14 4.73
N ALA A 344 -27.39 13.39 3.62
CA ALA A 344 -27.50 11.93 3.66
C ALA A 344 -26.36 11.31 4.50
N ALA A 345 -26.66 10.25 5.24
CA ALA A 345 -25.64 9.54 5.98
C ALA A 345 -24.69 8.84 4.98
N PRO A 346 -23.39 8.71 5.29
CA PRO A 346 -22.45 8.01 4.40
C PRO A 346 -22.88 6.58 4.06
N GLY A 347 -23.61 5.91 4.95
CA GLY A 347 -24.19 4.59 4.71
C GLY A 347 -25.26 4.58 3.61
N ASP A 348 -26.08 5.63 3.51
CA ASP A 348 -27.14 5.72 2.50
C ASP A 348 -26.53 5.86 1.09
N LEU A 349 -25.46 6.64 0.97
CA LEU A 349 -24.77 6.82 -0.30
C LEU A 349 -23.98 5.57 -0.70
N MET A 350 -23.39 4.84 0.26
CA MET A 350 -22.82 3.52 -0.01
C MET A 350 -23.86 2.57 -0.61
N ALA A 351 -25.05 2.51 -0.02
CA ALA A 351 -26.13 1.66 -0.51
C ALA A 351 -26.62 2.07 -1.92
N ILE A 352 -26.69 3.38 -2.22
CA ILE A 352 -27.03 3.87 -3.55
C ILE A 352 -25.96 3.47 -4.57
N LEU A 353 -24.67 3.63 -4.25
CA LEU A 353 -23.56 3.26 -5.15
C LEU A 353 -23.47 1.75 -5.38
N GLU A 354 -23.75 0.95 -4.34
CA GLU A 354 -23.82 -0.51 -4.44
C GLU A 354 -25.01 -0.95 -5.29
N ALA A 355 -26.19 -0.34 -5.13
CA ALA A 355 -27.35 -0.58 -5.96
C ALA A 355 -27.10 -0.20 -7.43
N LEU A 356 -26.44 0.95 -7.69
CA LEU A 356 -26.04 1.35 -9.05
C LEU A 356 -25.02 0.36 -9.67
N LYS A 357 -24.11 -0.20 -8.86
CA LYS A 357 -23.18 -1.24 -9.32
C LYS A 357 -23.89 -2.55 -9.65
N GLN A 358 -24.81 -3.00 -8.80
CA GLN A 358 -25.61 -4.21 -9.02
C GLN A 358 -26.52 -4.07 -10.24
N ALA A 359 -27.07 -2.88 -10.49
CA ALA A 359 -27.86 -2.57 -11.67
C ALA A 359 -27.03 -2.44 -12.97
N GLY A 360 -25.70 -2.53 -12.90
CA GLY A 360 -24.80 -2.33 -14.03
C GLY A 360 -24.72 -0.88 -14.51
N ALA A 361 -25.31 0.05 -13.77
CA ALA A 361 -25.32 1.48 -14.09
C ALA A 361 -24.00 2.17 -13.69
N LEU A 362 -23.30 1.67 -12.67
CA LEU A 362 -21.98 2.17 -12.27
C LEU A 362 -20.85 1.37 -12.94
N GLN A 363 -20.14 2.01 -13.87
CA GLN A 363 -18.95 1.45 -14.52
C GLN A 363 -17.68 1.76 -13.71
N ALA A 364 -17.58 1.17 -12.53
CA ALA A 364 -16.39 1.25 -11.69
C ALA A 364 -16.34 0.08 -10.68
N ASP A 365 -15.16 -0.29 -10.20
CA ASP A 365 -15.03 -1.20 -9.06
C ASP A 365 -15.32 -0.44 -7.77
N LEU A 366 -16.21 -0.98 -6.95
CA LEU A 366 -16.55 -0.43 -5.64
C LEU A 366 -15.70 -1.14 -4.57
N ILE A 367 -14.91 -0.38 -3.81
CA ILE A 367 -14.04 -0.89 -2.74
C ILE A 367 -14.46 -0.25 -1.42
N VAL A 368 -14.75 -1.07 -0.41
CA VAL A 368 -15.13 -0.62 0.94
C VAL A 368 -13.99 -0.88 1.92
N ILE A 369 -13.59 0.16 2.67
CA ILE A 369 -12.50 0.13 3.68
C ILE A 369 -12.96 0.56 5.07
#